data_AF-A0A1I7W6Q5-F1
#
_entry.id   AF-A0A1I7W6Q5-F1
#
_cell.length_a   1.000
_cell.length_b   1.000
_cell.length_c   1.000
_cell.angle_alpha   90.00
_cell.angle_beta   90.00
_cell.angle_gamma   90.00
#
_symmetry.space_group_name_H-M   'P 1'
#
loop_
_entity.id
_entity.type
_entity.pdbx_description
1 polymer ?
#
loop_
_entity_poly.entity_id
_entity_poly.type
_entity_poly.pdbx_seq_one_letter_code
_entity_poly.pdbx_strand_id
1 'polypeptide(L)'
;MVVHVSYFIKLKRMDAIVLGPGLGRDPSVLPLVLRVIDFVKKTQVPFVIDADGLWFLHESISSIPALPSAILTPNKIEFSRLCEAALNSNDVLSIKVLTTIAYIYIYIYILH
;
A
#
# COMPACT_ATOMS: atom_id res chain seq x y z
N MET A 1 13.40 -11.28 21.78
CA MET A 1 12.65 -11.04 20.52
C MET A 1 13.63 -10.82 19.37
N VAL A 2 14.20 -11.90 18.82
CA VAL A 2 15.09 -11.86 17.63
C VAL A 2 14.23 -12.25 16.43
N VAL A 3 13.29 -11.39 16.06
CA VAL A 3 12.36 -11.64 14.93
C VAL A 3 12.71 -10.76 13.72
N HIS A 4 13.66 -9.83 13.87
CA HIS A 4 13.80 -8.72 12.93
C HIS A 4 14.78 -8.93 11.78
N VAL A 5 15.88 -9.66 11.93
CA VAL A 5 16.94 -9.63 10.90
C VAL A 5 16.72 -10.70 9.84
N SER A 6 16.29 -11.90 10.24
CA SER A 6 16.21 -13.06 9.34
C SER A 6 15.11 -12.93 8.27
N TYR A 7 14.00 -12.25 8.57
CA TYR A 7 12.93 -12.02 7.59
C TYR A 7 13.34 -10.99 6.53
N PHE A 8 13.98 -9.88 6.93
CA PHE A 8 14.40 -8.86 5.97
C PHE A 8 15.54 -9.34 5.06
N ILE A 9 16.42 -10.23 5.54
CA ILE A 9 17.40 -10.92 4.67
C ILE A 9 16.67 -11.75 3.60
N LYS A 10 15.55 -12.40 3.94
CA LYS A 10 14.73 -13.13 2.97
C LYS A 10 14.02 -12.18 2.00
N LEU A 11 13.50 -11.05 2.47
CA LEU A 11 12.84 -10.05 1.61
C LEU A 11 13.76 -9.48 0.53
N LYS A 12 15.06 -9.34 0.80
CA LYS A 12 16.05 -8.90 -0.21
C LYS A 12 16.20 -9.85 -1.41
N ARG A 13 15.67 -11.07 -1.32
CA ARG A 13 15.73 -12.09 -2.37
C ARG A 13 14.38 -12.32 -3.05
N MET A 14 13.34 -11.56 -2.68
CA MET A 14 12.01 -11.71 -3.27
C MET A 14 11.90 -10.87 -4.54
N ASP A 15 11.25 -11.42 -5.56
CA ASP A 15 10.97 -10.71 -6.82
C ASP A 15 9.85 -9.67 -6.64
N ALA A 16 8.95 -9.89 -5.68
CA ALA A 16 7.90 -8.97 -5.28
C ALA A 16 7.49 -9.21 -3.82
N ILE A 17 6.86 -8.20 -3.21
CA ILE A 17 6.27 -8.28 -1.87
C ILE A 17 4.78 -7.97 -1.97
N VAL A 18 3.94 -8.74 -1.29
CA VAL A 18 2.51 -8.45 -1.13
C VAL A 18 2.24 -8.17 0.34
N LEU A 19 1.57 -7.06 0.63
CA LEU A 19 1.11 -6.68 1.97
C LEU A 19 -0.41 -6.67 2.01
N GLY A 20 -1.02 -7.55 2.81
CA GLY A 20 -2.46 -7.53 2.99
C GLY A 20 -3.09 -8.85 3.43
N PRO A 21 -3.03 -9.90 2.61
CA PRO A 21 -3.76 -11.14 2.89
C PRO A 21 -3.36 -11.75 4.24
N GLY A 22 -4.34 -11.97 5.12
CA GLY A 22 -4.13 -12.62 6.41
C GLY A 22 -3.34 -11.81 7.43
N LEU A 23 -3.15 -10.50 7.20
CA LEU A 23 -2.45 -9.60 8.13
C LEU A 23 -3.29 -9.36 9.41
N GLY A 24 -4.62 -9.37 9.28
CA GLY A 24 -5.53 -9.00 10.35
C GLY A 24 -5.50 -7.48 10.60
N ARG A 25 -6.34 -7.00 11.53
CA ARG A 25 -6.49 -5.57 11.84
C ARG A 25 -6.11 -5.23 13.27
N ASP A 26 -5.32 -6.09 13.90
CA ASP A 26 -4.81 -5.85 15.24
C ASP A 26 -3.79 -4.69 15.19
N PRO A 27 -3.92 -3.64 16.03
CA PRO A 27 -3.00 -2.52 16.07
C PRO A 27 -1.53 -2.92 16.29
N SER A 28 -1.27 -4.07 16.93
CA SER A 28 0.08 -4.61 17.12
C SER A 28 0.79 -4.98 15.81
N VAL A 29 0.06 -5.06 14.69
CA VAL A 29 0.60 -5.36 13.36
C VAL A 29 1.13 -4.11 12.65
N LEU A 30 0.68 -2.92 13.04
CA LEU A 30 1.11 -1.66 12.42
C LEU A 30 2.64 -1.46 12.41
N PRO A 31 3.39 -1.76 13.49
CA PRO A 31 4.86 -1.68 13.45
C PRO A 31 5.51 -2.60 12.40
N LEU A 32 4.90 -3.74 12.06
CA LEU A 32 5.39 -4.62 11.00
C LEU A 32 5.14 -3.97 9.62
N VAL A 33 3.92 -3.48 9.39
CA VAL A 33 3.51 -2.78 8.16
C VAL A 33 4.47 -1.63 7.84
N LEU A 34 4.74 -0.76 8.81
CA LEU A 34 5.62 0.40 8.63
C LEU A 34 7.06 0.00 8.29
N ARG A 35 7.57 -1.11 8.85
CA ARG A 35 8.91 -1.61 8.51
C ARG A 35 8.98 -2.20 7.11
N VAL A 36 7.92 -2.87 6.66
CA VAL A 36 7.84 -3.36 5.27
C VAL A 36 7.83 -2.18 4.30
N ILE A 37 7.02 -1.14 4.59
CA ILE A 37 7.00 0.09 3.79
C ILE A 37 8.38 0.75 3.72
N ASP A 38 9.07 0.90 4.85
CA ASP A 38 10.43 1.46 4.89
C ASP A 38 11.44 0.63 4.09
N PHE A 39 11.33 -0.70 4.13
CA PHE A 39 12.17 -1.59 3.33
C PHE A 39 11.90 -1.46 1.83
N VAL A 40 10.64 -1.46 1.42
CA VAL A 40 10.23 -1.30 0.01
C VAL A 40 10.72 0.05 -0.50
N LYS A 41 10.55 1.12 0.28
CA LYS A 41 11.06 2.45 -0.06
C LYS A 41 12.57 2.44 -0.35
N LYS A 42 13.35 1.73 0.46
CA LYS A 42 14.82 1.66 0.34
C LYS A 42 15.29 0.77 -0.81
N THR A 43 14.53 -0.26 -1.15
CA THR A 43 14.95 -1.31 -2.11
C THR A 43 14.27 -1.19 -3.47
N GLN A 44 13.17 -0.45 -3.57
CA GLN A 44 12.34 -0.32 -4.77
C GLN A 44 11.87 -1.69 -5.32
N VAL A 45 11.84 -2.73 -4.47
CA VAL A 45 11.27 -4.03 -4.85
C VAL A 45 9.80 -3.83 -5.24
N PRO A 46 9.32 -4.50 -6.30
CA PRO A 46 7.91 -4.49 -6.65
C PRO A 46 7.05 -4.81 -5.44
N PHE A 47 6.02 -3.99 -5.20
CA PHE A 47 5.22 -4.06 -3.98
C PHE A 47 3.74 -3.97 -4.31
N VAL A 48 2.93 -4.89 -3.78
CA VAL A 48 1.49 -4.88 -3.91
C VAL A 48 0.86 -4.70 -2.54
N ILE A 49 -0.11 -3.78 -2.43
CA ILE A 49 -0.90 -3.58 -1.22
C ILE A 49 -2.35 -3.98 -1.52
N ASP A 50 -2.88 -4.88 -0.71
CA ASP A 50 -4.22 -5.46 -0.85
C ASP A 50 -4.89 -5.62 0.53
N ALA A 51 -6.20 -5.90 0.56
CA ALA A 51 -6.96 -6.31 1.74
C ALA A 51 -6.66 -5.48 3.00
N ASP A 52 -6.23 -6.12 4.10
CA ASP A 52 -5.93 -5.45 5.36
C ASP A 52 -4.77 -4.42 5.24
N GLY A 53 -3.89 -4.58 4.25
CA GLY A 53 -2.84 -3.62 3.95
C GLY A 53 -3.40 -2.26 3.53
N LEU A 54 -4.51 -2.26 2.77
CA LEU A 54 -5.23 -1.04 2.39
C LEU A 54 -5.93 -0.40 3.60
N TRP A 55 -6.38 -1.21 4.56
CA TRP A 55 -6.96 -0.70 5.81
C TRP A 55 -5.92 0.06 6.65
N PHE A 56 -4.72 -0.50 6.83
CA PHE A 56 -3.65 0.23 7.52
C PHE A 56 -3.18 1.47 6.75
N LEU A 57 -3.21 1.38 5.41
CA LEU A 57 -2.87 2.49 4.55
C LEU A 57 -3.85 3.64 4.75
N HIS A 58 -5.15 3.38 4.80
CA HIS A 58 -6.19 4.39 5.05
C HIS A 58 -5.92 5.21 6.33
N GLU A 59 -5.63 4.54 7.44
CA GLU A 59 -5.39 5.20 8.73
C GLU A 59 -4.14 6.10 8.75
N SER A 60 -3.21 5.91 7.80
CA SER A 60 -1.89 6.57 7.82
C SER A 60 -1.43 7.13 6.48
N ILE A 61 -2.32 7.21 5.48
CA ILE A 61 -1.99 7.55 4.08
C ILE A 61 -1.28 8.90 3.97
N SER A 62 -1.67 9.88 4.80
CA SER A 62 -1.10 11.22 4.86
C SER A 62 0.35 11.24 5.37
N SER A 63 0.76 10.21 6.11
CA SER A 63 2.09 10.06 6.70
C SER A 63 2.99 9.11 5.91
N ILE A 64 2.44 8.41 4.91
CA ILE A 64 3.18 7.45 4.10
C ILE A 64 3.89 8.18 2.95
N PRO A 65 5.21 7.99 2.80
CA PRO A 65 5.94 8.59 1.69
C PRO A 65 5.48 8.01 0.35
N ALA A 66 5.76 8.70 -0.75
CA ALA A 66 5.55 8.14 -2.08
C ALA A 66 6.28 6.79 -2.22
N LEU A 67 5.57 5.78 -2.74
CA LEU A 67 6.07 4.44 -3.01
C LEU A 67 5.94 4.15 -4.51
N PRO A 68 6.95 4.53 -5.34
CA PRO A 68 6.85 4.40 -6.79
C PRO A 68 6.72 2.96 -7.29
N SER A 69 7.25 1.99 -6.56
CA SER A 69 7.14 0.56 -6.87
C SER A 69 5.85 -0.10 -6.36
N ALA A 70 4.96 0.68 -5.72
CA ALA A 70 3.73 0.15 -5.12
C ALA A 70 2.55 0.15 -6.09
N ILE A 71 1.87 -0.99 -6.15
CA ILE A 71 0.57 -1.18 -6.79
C ILE A 71 -0.45 -1.43 -5.68
N LEU A 72 -1.52 -0.63 -5.63
CA LEU A 72 -2.61 -0.85 -4.68
C LEU A 72 -3.74 -1.57 -5.43
N THR A 73 -4.46 -2.45 -4.76
CA THR A 73 -5.55 -3.23 -5.39
C THR A 73 -6.91 -2.96 -4.74
N PRO A 74 -7.33 -1.69 -4.55
CA PRO A 74 -8.56 -1.40 -3.84
C PRO A 74 -9.78 -1.73 -4.69
N ASN A 75 -10.84 -2.20 -4.04
CA ASN A 75 -12.18 -2.11 -4.62
C ASN A 75 -12.67 -0.65 -4.62
N LYS A 76 -13.84 -0.40 -5.24
CA LYS A 76 -14.42 0.95 -5.36
C LYS A 76 -14.59 1.68 -4.02
N ILE A 77 -15.00 0.97 -2.98
CA ILE A 77 -15.27 1.54 -1.65
C ILE A 77 -13.94 1.89 -0.95
N GLU A 78 -12.97 0.99 -1.00
CA GLU A 78 -11.62 1.20 -0.46
C GLU A 78 -10.91 2.36 -1.15
N PHE A 79 -11.04 2.47 -2.47
CA PHE A 79 -10.47 3.56 -3.23
C PHE A 79 -11.03 4.92 -2.80
N SER A 80 -12.37 5.03 -2.66
CA SER A 80 -13.01 6.26 -2.17
C SER A 80 -12.43 6.69 -0.82
N ARG A 81 -12.39 5.76 0.14
CA ARG A 81 -11.84 6.02 1.48
C ARG A 81 -10.38 6.46 1.44
N LEU A 82 -9.54 5.77 0.65
CA LEU A 82 -8.13 6.11 0.53
C LEU A 82 -7.92 7.52 -0.04
N CYS A 83 -8.72 7.90 -1.03
CA CYS A 83 -8.65 9.23 -1.60
C CYS A 83 -9.23 10.30 -0.67
N GLU A 84 -10.33 10.03 0.02
CA GLU A 84 -10.88 10.92 1.06
C GLU A 84 -9.81 11.21 2.12
N ALA A 85 -9.14 10.17 2.62
CA ALA A 85 -8.08 10.29 3.60
C ALA A 85 -6.81 11.00 3.07
N ALA A 86 -6.48 10.81 1.78
CA ALA A 86 -5.31 11.45 1.16
C ALA A 86 -5.55 12.92 0.78
N LEU A 87 -6.76 13.26 0.32
CA LEU A 87 -7.09 14.54 -0.29
C LEU A 87 -7.95 15.43 0.62
N ASN A 88 -8.41 14.93 1.77
CA ASN A 88 -9.35 15.60 2.67
C ASN A 88 -10.60 16.14 1.93
N SER A 89 -11.10 15.39 0.93
CA SER A 89 -12.23 15.80 0.11
C SER A 89 -13.22 14.64 -0.06
N ASN A 90 -14.51 14.93 0.12
CA ASN A 90 -15.60 13.95 0.10
C ASN A 90 -16.09 13.58 -1.31
N ASP A 91 -15.67 14.33 -2.33
CA ASP A 91 -16.16 14.14 -3.70
C ASP A 91 -15.05 13.59 -4.59
N VAL A 92 -14.63 12.35 -4.31
CA VAL A 92 -13.52 11.68 -5.01
C VAL A 92 -13.93 11.16 -6.38
N LEU A 93 -15.19 10.75 -6.54
CA LEU A 93 -15.70 10.17 -7.78
C LEU A 93 -15.74 11.18 -8.94
N SER A 94 -15.74 12.47 -8.64
CA SER A 94 -15.64 13.57 -9.61
C SER A 94 -14.19 14.04 -9.83
N ILE A 95 -13.22 13.54 -9.06
CA ILE A 95 -11.79 13.79 -9.28
C ILE A 95 -11.36 13.03 -10.53
N LYS A 96 -11.43 13.72 -11.68
CA LYS A 96 -10.72 13.34 -12.89
C LYS A 96 -9.23 13.30 -12.59
N VAL A 97 -8.73 12.10 -12.27
CA VAL A 97 -7.35 11.62 -12.41
C VAL A 97 -6.32 12.72 -12.19
N LEU A 98 -6.06 13.06 -10.93
CA LEU A 98 -4.87 13.83 -10.57
C LEU A 98 -3.67 12.88 -10.62
N THR A 99 -2.79 13.22 -11.55
CA THR A 99 -1.65 12.54 -12.17
C THR A 99 -0.56 11.96 -11.26
N THR A 100 -0.76 11.90 -9.94
CA THR A 100 0.20 11.29 -9.00
C THR A 100 -0.31 9.96 -8.43
N ILE A 101 -1.63 9.71 -8.45
CA ILE A 101 -2.26 8.44 -8.00
C ILE A 101 -2.56 7.50 -9.19
N ALA A 102 -2.23 7.94 -10.41
CA ALA A 102 -2.64 7.29 -11.67
C ALA A 102 -1.90 5.98 -12.04
N TYR A 103 -0.76 5.64 -11.42
CA TYR A 103 -0.06 4.39 -11.75
C TYR A 103 -0.76 3.12 -11.25
N ILE A 104 -1.71 3.29 -10.33
CA ILE A 104 -2.42 2.17 -9.70
C ILE A 104 -3.62 1.73 -10.54
N TYR A 105 -4.22 2.63 -11.34
CA TYR A 105 -5.40 2.32 -12.17
C TYR A 105 -5.08 1.85 -13.60
N ILE A 106 -3.85 2.04 -14.10
CA ILE A 106 -3.53 1.76 -15.51
C ILE A 106 -3.27 0.26 -15.76
N TYR A 107 -2.78 -0.51 -14.78
CA TYR A 107 -2.43 -1.91 -15.04
C TYR A 107 -3.63 -2.88 -15.03
N ILE A 108 -4.71 -2.54 -14.31
CA ILE A 108 -5.90 -3.40 -14.20
C ILE A 108 -6.81 -3.31 -15.43
N TYR A 109 -6.85 -2.16 -16.14
CA TYR A 109 -7.68 -1.97 -17.34
C TYR A 109 -7.00 -2.34 -18.66
N ILE A 110 -5.73 -2.75 -18.69
CA ILE A 110 -5.03 -3.17 -19.92
C ILE A 110 -5.20 -4.68 -20.19
N LEU A 111 -5.78 -5.45 -19.26
CA LEU A 111 -5.95 -6.90 -19.38
C LEU A 111 -7.41 -7.37 -19.48
N HIS A 112 -8.39 -6.46 -19.61
CA HIS A 112 -9.79 -6.79 -19.91
C HIS A 112 -10.43 -5.79 -20.86
#